data_AF-A0A6B3HCJ8-F1
#
_entry.id   AF-A0A6B3HCJ8-F1
#
_cell.length_a   1.000
_cell.length_b   1.000
_cell.length_c   1.000
_cell.angle_alpha   90.00
_cell.angle_beta   90.00
_cell.angle_gamma   90.00
#
_symmetry.space_group_name_H-M   'P 1'
#
loop_
_entity.id
_entity.type
_entity.pdbx_description
1 polymer ?
#
loop_
_entity_poly.entity_id
_entity_poly.type
_entity_poly.pdbx_seq_one_letter_code
_entity_poly.pdbx_strand_id
1 'polypeptide(L)'
;AVHDLLSAALRNPGTPTEAVVGFVDHPSLLLRRALAARRDLPPESYARLAADPDPGVRADVAENPAIDGTLIRALAGDDSH
;
A
#
# COMPACT_ATOMS: atom_id res chain seq x y z
N ALA A 1 -15.60 -13.65 -2.42
CA ALA A 1 -15.80 -14.29 -1.10
C ALA A 1 -14.57 -14.14 -0.19
N VAL A 2 -13.49 -14.91 -0.39
CA VAL A 2 -12.28 -14.81 0.48
C VAL A 2 -11.50 -13.52 0.24
N HIS A 3 -11.33 -13.12 -1.02
CA HIS A 3 -10.64 -11.88 -1.37
C HIS A 3 -11.34 -10.62 -0.82
N ASP A 4 -12.67 -10.60 -0.80
CA ASP A 4 -13.45 -9.48 -0.27
C ASP A 4 -13.29 -9.39 1.26
N LEU A 5 -13.31 -10.53 1.94
CA LEU A 5 -13.06 -10.62 3.38
C LEU A 5 -11.64 -10.15 3.72
N LEU A 6 -10.63 -10.61 2.96
CA LEU A 6 -9.25 -10.16 3.14
C LEU A 6 -9.12 -8.67 2.85
N SER A 7 -9.71 -8.15 1.78
CA SER A 7 -9.70 -6.72 1.47
C SER A 7 -10.34 -5.89 2.58
N ALA A 8 -11.45 -6.35 3.15
CA ALA A 8 -12.10 -5.70 4.29
C ALA A 8 -11.20 -5.71 5.54
N ALA A 9 -10.53 -6.83 5.83
CA ALA A 9 -9.57 -6.93 6.94
C ALA A 9 -8.35 -6.02 6.74
N LEU A 10 -7.79 -5.95 5.53
CA LEU A 10 -6.65 -5.08 5.23
C LEU A 10 -6.98 -3.61 5.44
N ARG A 11 -8.19 -3.16 5.09
CA ARG A 11 -8.64 -1.77 5.32
C ARG A 11 -9.06 -1.50 6.75
N ASN A 12 -9.21 -2.53 7.58
CA ASN A 12 -9.65 -2.36 8.96
C ASN A 12 -8.47 -1.86 9.82
N PRO A 13 -8.55 -0.65 10.41
CA PRO A 13 -7.50 -0.14 11.29
C PRO A 13 -7.37 -0.93 12.60
N GLY A 14 -8.40 -1.69 12.98
CA GLY A 14 -8.34 -2.61 14.11
C GLY A 14 -7.60 -3.92 13.81
N THR A 15 -7.27 -4.19 12.53
CA THR A 15 -6.43 -5.34 12.18
C THR A 15 -4.96 -4.96 12.38
N PRO A 16 -4.20 -5.71 13.21
CA PRO A 16 -2.80 -5.40 13.50
C PRO A 16 -1.94 -5.33 12.24
N THR A 17 -0.98 -4.42 12.22
CA THR A 17 -0.14 -4.16 11.03
C THR A 17 0.72 -5.38 10.71
N GLU A 18 1.22 -6.08 11.72
CA GLU A 18 1.99 -7.32 11.56
C GLU A 18 1.21 -8.44 10.84
N ALA A 19 -0.12 -8.45 10.94
CA ALA A 19 -0.96 -9.43 10.26
C ALA A 19 -1.16 -9.12 8.77
N VAL A 20 -0.87 -7.88 8.34
CA VAL A 20 -1.17 -7.40 6.99
C VAL A 20 0.07 -7.09 6.16
N VAL A 21 1.23 -6.84 6.79
CA VAL A 21 2.49 -6.52 6.10
C VAL A 21 2.94 -7.59 5.11
N GLY A 22 2.59 -8.87 5.33
CA GLY A 22 2.91 -9.95 4.39
C GLY A 22 2.16 -9.86 3.05
N PHE A 23 1.13 -9.01 2.95
CA PHE A 23 0.33 -8.86 1.74
C PHE A 23 0.88 -7.79 0.77
N VAL A 24 1.97 -7.08 1.13
CA VAL A 24 2.56 -6.02 0.29
C VAL A 24 3.05 -6.55 -1.06
N ASP A 25 3.53 -7.79 -1.09
CA ASP A 25 4.00 -8.48 -2.31
C ASP A 25 2.96 -9.50 -2.82
N HIS A 26 1.72 -9.45 -2.33
CA HIS A 26 0.71 -10.43 -2.70
C HIS A 26 0.35 -10.29 -4.19
N PRO A 27 0.18 -11.39 -4.94
CA PRO A 27 -0.17 -11.34 -6.38
C PRO A 27 -1.51 -10.66 -6.69
N SER A 28 -2.27 -10.26 -5.66
CA SER A 28 -3.58 -9.63 -5.83
C SER A 28 -3.44 -8.13 -5.78
N LEU A 29 -3.71 -7.49 -6.92
CA LEU A 29 -3.76 -6.04 -7.02
C LEU A 29 -4.73 -5.43 -5.99
N LEU A 30 -5.89 -6.03 -5.78
CA LEU A 30 -6.90 -5.54 -4.84
C LEU A 30 -6.40 -5.51 -3.39
N LEU A 31 -5.57 -6.46 -3.00
CA LEU A 31 -5.00 -6.52 -1.65
C LEU A 31 -3.87 -5.50 -1.48
N ARG A 32 -3.01 -5.35 -2.50
CA ARG A 32 -1.94 -4.33 -2.50
C ARG A 32 -2.50 -2.90 -2.46
N ARG A 33 -3.55 -2.61 -3.22
CA ARG A 33 -4.27 -1.31 -3.15
C ARG A 33 -4.95 -1.09 -1.79
N ALA A 34 -5.53 -2.14 -1.20
CA ALA A 34 -6.11 -2.04 0.14
C ALA A 34 -5.06 -1.68 1.21
N LEU A 35 -3.84 -2.21 1.08
CA LEU A 35 -2.71 -1.85 1.93
C LEU A 35 -2.21 -0.42 1.68
N ALA A 36 -2.10 0.00 0.42
CA ALA A 36 -1.64 1.35 0.06
C ALA A 36 -2.48 2.46 0.72
N ALA A 37 -3.77 2.22 0.98
CA ALA A 37 -4.65 3.15 1.65
C ALA A 37 -4.54 3.18 3.20
N ARG A 38 -3.84 2.22 3.82
CA ARG A 38 -3.65 2.17 5.29
C ARG A 38 -2.71 3.27 5.73
N ARG A 39 -2.90 3.82 6.94
CA ARG A 39 -2.11 4.97 7.46
C ARG A 39 -1.14 4.61 8.60
N ASP A 40 -1.06 3.33 8.92
CA ASP A 40 -0.35 2.80 10.07
C ASP A 40 0.72 1.77 9.68
N LEU A 41 0.99 1.61 8.38
CA LEU A 41 1.99 0.65 7.93
C LEU A 41 3.41 1.11 8.28
N PRO A 42 4.33 0.16 8.50
CA PRO A 42 5.75 0.48 8.63
C PRO A 42 6.29 1.18 7.37
N PRO A 43 7.29 2.08 7.50
CA PRO A 43 7.92 2.76 6.36
C PRO A 43 8.43 1.82 5.27
N GLU A 44 8.97 0.65 5.65
CA GLU A 44 9.44 -0.37 4.70
C GLU A 44 8.32 -0.91 3.81
N SER A 45 7.11 -1.07 4.36
CA SER A 45 5.94 -1.49 3.59
C SER A 45 5.53 -0.44 2.56
N TYR A 46 5.54 0.85 2.94
CA TYR A 46 5.29 1.92 1.99
C TYR A 46 6.37 1.99 0.91
N ALA A 47 7.64 1.77 1.26
CA ALA A 47 8.73 1.73 0.28
C ALA A 47 8.53 0.61 -0.77
N ARG A 48 8.05 -0.57 -0.34
CA ARG A 48 7.71 -1.67 -1.27
C ARG A 48 6.53 -1.31 -2.17
N LEU A 49 5.45 -0.78 -1.59
CA LEU A 49 4.26 -0.38 -2.35
C LEU A 49 4.53 0.81 -3.29
N ALA A 50 5.47 1.69 -2.95
CA ALA A 50 5.91 2.78 -3.83
C ALA A 50 6.75 2.28 -5.02
N ALA A 51 7.36 1.10 -4.90
CA ALA A 51 8.07 0.41 -5.99
C ALA A 51 7.19 -0.66 -6.69
N ASP A 52 5.90 -0.70 -6.37
CA ASP A 52 4.97 -1.68 -6.92
C ASP A 52 4.92 -1.55 -8.45
N PRO A 53 4.89 -2.64 -9.23
CA PRO A 53 4.82 -2.55 -10.70
C PRO A 53 3.52 -1.91 -11.21
N ASP A 54 2.43 -1.92 -10.44
CA ASP A 54 1.16 -1.33 -10.81
C ASP A 54 1.13 0.19 -10.49
N PRO A 55 0.94 1.08 -11.49
CA PRO A 55 0.89 2.52 -11.26
C PRO A 55 -0.27 2.93 -10.35
N GLY A 56 -1.35 2.15 -10.33
CA GLY A 56 -2.49 2.40 -9.46
C GLY A 56 -2.16 2.22 -7.98
N VAL A 57 -1.32 1.24 -7.62
CA VAL A 57 -0.81 1.08 -6.26
C VAL A 57 0.11 2.25 -5.89
N ARG A 58 1.02 2.64 -6.79
CA ARG A 58 1.95 3.75 -6.54
C ARG A 58 1.21 5.08 -6.36
N ALA A 59 0.16 5.33 -7.14
CA ALA A 59 -0.74 6.47 -6.96
C ALA A 59 -1.45 6.45 -5.60
N ASP A 60 -2.02 5.30 -5.21
CA ASP A 60 -2.68 5.15 -3.90
C ASP A 60 -1.71 5.43 -2.73
N VAL A 61 -0.43 5.06 -2.86
CA VAL A 61 0.62 5.39 -1.87
C VAL A 61 0.94 6.88 -1.88
N ALA A 62 1.03 7.51 -3.05
CA ALA A 62 1.34 8.94 -3.18
C ALA A 62 0.26 9.84 -2.55
N GLU A 63 -1.00 9.42 -2.60
CA GLU A 63 -2.13 10.12 -1.98
C GLU A 63 -2.21 9.90 -0.45
N ASN A 64 -1.39 9.00 0.10
CA ASN A 64 -1.50 8.61 1.50
C ASN A 64 -0.82 9.64 2.43
N PRO A 65 -1.54 10.25 3.39
CA PRO A 65 -0.96 11.24 4.29
C PRO A 65 0.02 10.66 5.33
N ALA A 66 0.18 9.33 5.39
CA ALA A 66 1.13 8.68 6.30
C ALA A 66 2.54 8.53 5.71
N ILE A 67 2.74 8.76 4.42
CA ILE A 67 4.06 8.67 3.80
C ILE A 67 4.86 9.95 4.02
N ASP A 68 6.18 9.82 4.12
CA ASP A 68 7.07 10.95 4.37
C ASP A 68 7.43 11.72 3.08
N GLY A 69 8.04 12.89 3.25
CA GLY A 69 8.49 13.73 2.12
C GLY A 69 9.59 13.10 1.26
N THR A 70 10.29 12.07 1.76
CA THR A 70 11.27 11.33 0.97
C THR A 70 10.55 10.45 -0.04
N LEU A 71 9.55 9.71 0.41
CA LEU A 71 8.76 8.83 -0.45
C LEU A 71 7.89 9.61 -1.44
N ILE A 72 7.32 10.74 -1.03
CA ILE A 72 6.59 11.65 -1.93
C ILE A 72 7.49 12.10 -3.08
N ARG A 73 8.74 12.50 -2.80
CA ARG A 73 9.69 12.91 -3.85
C ARG A 73 10.10 11.76 -4.76
N ALA A 74 10.25 10.55 -4.20
CA ALA A 74 10.54 9.36 -5.01
C ALA A 74 9.40 9.07 -5.99
N LEU A 75 8.14 9.14 -5.53
CA LEU A 75 6.95 8.93 -6.35
C LEU A 75 6.72 10.06 -7.37
N ALA A 76 7.06 11.30 -7.04
CA ALA A 76 6.92 12.43 -7.96
C ALA A 76 7.88 12.37 -9.16
N GLY A 77 8.99 11.64 -9.04
CA GLY A 77 9.92 11.37 -10.13
C GLY A 77 9.62 10.09 -10.91
N ASP A 78 8.51 9.42 -10.60
CA ASP A 78 8.08 8.22 -11.32
C ASP A 78 7.35 8.60 -12.61
N ASP A 79 8.08 8.52 -13.73
CA ASP A 79 7.60 8.86 -15.07
C ASP A 79 6.61 7.82 -15.66
N SER A 80 6.21 6.81 -14.90
CA SER A 80 5.41 5.67 -15.38
C SER A 80 3.90 5.94 -15.50
N HIS A 81 3.49 7.15 -15.91
CA HIS A 81 2.09 7.51 -16.20
C HIS A 81 1.65 7.11 -17.60
#